data_AF-A0A512SXI5-F1
#
_entry.id   AF-A0A512SXI5-F1
#
_cell.length_a   1.000
_cell.length_b   1.000
_cell.length_c   1.000
_cell.angle_alpha   90.00
_cell.angle_beta   90.00
_cell.angle_gamma   90.00
#
_symmetry.space_group_name_H-M   'P 1'
#
loop_
_entity.id
_entity.type
_entity.pdbx_description
1 polymer ?
#
loop_
_entity_poly.entity_id
_entity_poly.type
_entity_poly.pdbx_seq_one_letter_code
_entity_poly.pdbx_strand_id
1 'polypeptide(L)'
;MTLEGGDAAMEAVLASVYAGRPAVEGSATVGTWKGEKVAVVTSSDDATLLVGAGSAWSVVGGWWPSLSKPAQLGTGPRHVLVIGSDARVGEPLKGTRGDTLQLVGIDTVGGAGVMGLPRDIWAEMPNGGHAKINAAFAFGGGKGQQQAVTGVTGIPIEGYVAVGFDGFEKIVDEAGGIPITVPKALRGAGGVGIIGAGAQVLTGAQALGYARERKTLPDGDFGRSRHQGDLILAAAIKARLEGVSSVPAHLTTVSRYADTNLTAAQALTWAAAFHKVDPTKVGRTVATGGFGWSKDRQSIVIPSAQSRAAFVRFRSGRL
;
A
#
# COMPACT_ATOMS: atom_id res chain seq x y z
N MET A 1 33.09 -2.90 -4.77
CA MET A 1 32.26 -2.84 -3.55
C MET A 1 32.27 -4.22 -2.96
N THR A 2 32.46 -4.36 -1.65
CA THR A 2 32.35 -5.64 -0.94
C THR A 2 31.01 -5.67 -0.22
N LEU A 3 30.25 -6.75 -0.41
CA LEU A 3 28.90 -6.87 0.16
C LEU A 3 28.80 -7.99 1.19
N GLU A 4 28.31 -7.65 2.38
CA GLU A 4 27.73 -8.64 3.27
C GLU A 4 26.33 -9.03 2.78
N GLY A 5 26.04 -10.33 2.64
CA GLY A 5 24.72 -10.83 2.23
C GLY A 5 24.38 -10.70 0.74
N GLY A 6 25.33 -10.24 -0.09
CA GLY A 6 25.20 -10.15 -1.55
C GLY A 6 25.88 -11.29 -2.31
N ASP A 7 25.60 -11.41 -3.61
CA ASP A 7 26.30 -12.33 -4.52
C ASP A 7 27.24 -11.57 -5.47
N ALA A 8 28.15 -12.29 -6.14
CA ALA A 8 29.14 -11.68 -7.04
C ALA A 8 28.50 -10.93 -8.23
N ALA A 9 27.32 -11.34 -8.67
CA ALA A 9 26.60 -10.64 -9.74
C ALA A 9 26.08 -9.28 -9.25
N MET A 10 25.61 -9.20 -8.02
CA MET A 10 25.22 -7.95 -7.36
C MET A 10 26.42 -7.02 -7.18
N GLU A 11 27.55 -7.54 -6.71
CA GLU A 11 28.79 -6.76 -6.57
C GLU A 11 29.26 -6.14 -7.90
N ALA A 12 29.18 -6.91 -9.00
CA ALA A 12 29.54 -6.43 -10.33
C ALA A 12 28.63 -5.27 -10.80
N VAL A 13 27.32 -5.37 -10.54
CA VAL A 13 26.35 -4.32 -10.86
C VAL A 13 26.64 -3.06 -10.04
N LEU A 14 26.91 -3.20 -8.74
CA LEU A 14 27.19 -2.05 -7.86
C LEU A 14 28.56 -1.41 -8.11
N ALA A 15 29.56 -2.18 -8.55
CA ALA A 15 30.84 -1.61 -8.97
C ALA A 15 30.65 -0.53 -10.06
N SER A 16 29.67 -0.71 -10.95
CA SER A 16 29.32 0.28 -11.96
C SER A 16 28.61 1.51 -11.36
N VAL A 17 27.78 1.34 -10.33
CA VAL A 17 27.09 2.44 -9.63
C VAL A 17 28.08 3.37 -8.93
N TYR A 18 29.09 2.78 -8.26
CA TYR A 18 30.13 3.46 -7.48
C TYR A 18 31.45 3.63 -8.24
N ALA A 19 31.44 3.57 -9.57
CA ALA A 19 32.64 3.70 -10.39
C ALA A 19 33.42 4.98 -10.05
N GLY A 20 34.74 4.85 -9.86
CA GLY A 20 35.62 5.96 -9.48
C GLY A 20 35.64 6.31 -7.99
N ARG A 21 34.99 5.51 -7.12
CA ARG A 21 35.10 5.64 -5.66
C ARG A 21 36.12 4.65 -5.08
N PRO A 22 36.70 4.95 -3.89
CA PRO A 22 37.44 3.97 -3.09
C PRO A 22 36.60 2.72 -2.80
N ALA A 23 37.21 1.68 -2.24
CA ALA A 23 36.49 0.49 -1.80
C ALA A 23 35.29 0.90 -0.92
N VAL A 24 34.09 0.54 -1.39
CA VAL A 24 32.82 0.76 -0.69
C VAL A 24 32.43 -0.55 -0.03
N GLU A 25 32.10 -0.50 1.26
CA GLU A 25 31.50 -1.61 2.01
C GLU A 25 29.99 -1.37 2.14
N GLY A 26 29.21 -2.44 2.06
CA GLY A 26 27.78 -2.34 2.28
C GLY A 26 27.15 -3.69 2.61
N SER A 27 25.86 -3.65 2.90
CA SER A 27 25.06 -4.82 3.25
C SER A 27 23.90 -4.95 2.28
N ALA A 28 23.66 -6.16 1.80
CA ALA A 28 22.54 -6.50 0.95
C ALA A 28 21.49 -7.26 1.74
N THR A 29 20.22 -6.86 1.59
CA THR A 29 19.07 -7.65 2.04
C THR A 29 18.29 -8.08 0.81
N VAL A 30 17.98 -9.37 0.74
CA VAL A 30 17.29 -9.99 -0.39
C VAL A 30 15.93 -10.51 0.06
N GLY A 31 14.94 -10.35 -0.81
CA GLY A 31 13.60 -10.89 -0.66
C GLY A 31 13.02 -11.27 -2.02
N THR A 32 11.71 -11.49 -2.07
CA THR A 32 11.01 -11.84 -3.30
C THR A 32 9.73 -11.04 -3.47
N TRP A 33 9.37 -10.75 -4.71
CA TRP A 33 8.07 -10.22 -5.09
C TRP A 33 7.51 -11.06 -6.24
N LYS A 34 6.41 -11.78 -5.98
CA LYS A 34 5.71 -12.67 -6.90
C LYS A 34 6.64 -13.63 -7.67
N GLY A 35 7.66 -14.13 -6.97
CA GLY A 35 8.66 -15.09 -7.50
C GLY A 35 9.92 -14.44 -8.08
N GLU A 36 9.93 -13.13 -8.33
CA GLU A 36 11.12 -12.38 -8.73
C GLU A 36 11.94 -11.97 -7.50
N LYS A 37 13.28 -11.94 -7.62
CA LYS A 37 14.13 -11.47 -6.52
C LYS A 37 14.08 -9.95 -6.44
N VAL A 38 14.03 -9.42 -5.22
CA VAL A 38 14.20 -7.99 -4.92
C VAL A 38 15.31 -7.82 -3.90
N ALA A 39 16.08 -6.74 -4.00
CA ALA A 39 17.13 -6.46 -3.03
C ALA A 39 17.25 -4.97 -2.74
N VAL A 40 17.63 -4.68 -1.50
CA VAL A 40 18.08 -3.36 -1.06
C VAL A 40 19.52 -3.51 -0.61
N VAL A 41 20.40 -2.67 -1.13
CA VAL A 41 21.79 -2.60 -0.71
C VAL A 41 22.06 -1.24 -0.08
N THR A 42 22.51 -1.24 1.16
CA THR A 42 22.84 -0.02 1.92
C THR A 42 24.34 0.12 2.08
N SER A 43 24.84 1.35 1.95
CA SER A 43 26.24 1.71 2.19
C SER A 43 26.29 3.14 2.70
N SER A 44 26.67 3.34 3.96
CA SER A 44 26.51 4.65 4.64
C SER A 44 25.06 5.15 4.47
N ASP A 45 24.85 6.33 3.87
CA ASP A 45 23.52 6.90 3.62
C ASP A 45 22.90 6.51 2.26
N ASP A 46 23.65 5.76 1.44
CA ASP A 46 23.19 5.34 0.12
C ASP A 46 22.31 4.10 0.23
N ALA A 47 21.30 4.01 -0.65
CA ALA A 47 20.53 2.80 -0.86
C ALA A 47 20.37 2.53 -2.36
N THR A 48 20.70 1.31 -2.80
CA THR A 48 20.48 0.84 -4.17
C THR A 48 19.41 -0.22 -4.19
N LEU A 49 18.42 -0.06 -5.08
CA LEU A 49 17.30 -0.97 -5.25
C LEU A 49 17.56 -1.86 -6.48
N LEU A 50 17.52 -3.17 -6.30
CA LEU A 50 17.75 -4.13 -7.38
C LEU A 50 16.60 -5.12 -7.53
N VAL A 51 16.34 -5.52 -8.77
CA VAL A 51 15.51 -6.69 -9.08
C VAL A 51 16.36 -7.74 -9.78
N GLY A 52 16.07 -9.00 -9.52
CA GLY A 52 16.82 -10.13 -10.05
C GLY A 52 15.97 -11.01 -10.96
N ALA A 53 16.51 -11.31 -12.15
CA ALA A 53 15.96 -12.26 -13.11
C ALA A 53 16.98 -13.39 -13.33
N GLY A 54 16.70 -14.59 -12.80
CA GLY A 54 17.68 -15.68 -12.75
C GLY A 54 18.91 -15.30 -11.91
N SER A 55 20.10 -15.39 -12.51
CA SER A 55 21.38 -15.00 -11.87
C SER A 55 21.76 -13.53 -12.07
N ALA A 56 21.02 -12.78 -12.89
CA ALA A 56 21.33 -11.37 -13.18
C ALA A 56 20.57 -10.43 -12.24
N TRP A 57 21.19 -9.28 -11.94
CA TRP A 57 20.61 -8.17 -11.18
C TRP A 57 20.56 -6.90 -12.02
N SER A 58 19.51 -6.11 -11.84
CA SER A 58 19.33 -4.81 -12.48
C SER A 58 19.00 -3.76 -11.43
N VAL A 59 19.67 -2.60 -11.49
CA VAL A 59 19.32 -1.44 -10.66
C VAL A 59 18.02 -0.84 -11.18
N VAL A 60 17.04 -0.69 -10.30
CA VAL A 60 15.72 -0.12 -10.62
C VAL A 60 15.47 1.22 -9.94
N GLY A 61 16.34 1.62 -9.02
CA GLY A 61 16.22 2.87 -8.30
C GLY A 61 17.17 2.94 -7.11
N GLY A 62 17.02 3.98 -6.31
CA GLY A 62 17.85 4.21 -5.13
C GLY A 62 18.06 5.68 -4.83
N TRP A 63 18.93 5.96 -3.88
CA TRP A 63 19.46 7.29 -3.61
C TRP A 63 20.93 7.16 -3.22
N TRP A 64 21.74 8.10 -3.71
CA TRP A 64 23.19 8.07 -3.47
C TRP A 64 23.72 9.45 -3.05
N PRO A 65 23.41 9.93 -1.83
CA PRO A 65 24.01 11.14 -1.28
C PRO A 65 25.54 11.14 -1.36
N SER A 66 26.20 9.99 -1.14
CA SER A 66 27.66 9.88 -1.24
C SER A 66 28.18 10.24 -2.64
N LEU A 67 27.34 10.01 -3.67
CA LEU A 67 27.61 10.28 -5.08
C LEU A 67 27.04 11.61 -5.57
N SER A 68 26.40 12.39 -4.71
CA SER A 68 25.65 13.60 -5.08
C SER A 68 24.60 13.35 -6.18
N LYS A 69 24.04 12.13 -6.24
CA LYS A 69 22.99 11.78 -7.21
C LYS A 69 21.60 11.94 -6.57
N PRO A 70 20.63 12.53 -7.29
CA PRO A 70 19.26 12.62 -6.80
C PRO A 70 18.64 11.23 -6.64
N ALA A 71 17.63 11.13 -5.77
CA ALA A 71 16.87 9.90 -5.60
C ALA A 71 16.14 9.53 -6.90
N GLN A 72 16.17 8.24 -7.24
CA GLN A 72 15.49 7.65 -8.39
C GLN A 72 14.49 6.61 -7.86
N LEU A 73 13.23 7.03 -7.70
CA LEU A 73 12.16 6.23 -7.09
C LEU A 73 10.90 6.20 -7.98
N GLY A 74 11.10 6.26 -9.29
CA GLY A 74 10.06 6.51 -10.29
C GLY A 74 9.96 7.98 -10.69
N THR A 75 9.03 8.30 -11.58
CA THR A 75 8.84 9.64 -12.16
C THR A 75 7.47 10.20 -11.83
N GLY A 76 7.44 11.48 -11.41
CA GLY A 76 6.21 12.22 -11.14
C GLY A 76 5.35 11.63 -10.01
N PRO A 77 4.14 12.16 -9.81
CA PRO A 77 3.18 11.59 -8.87
C PRO A 77 2.82 10.14 -9.25
N ARG A 78 2.79 9.26 -8.26
CA ARG A 78 2.44 7.85 -8.42
C ARG A 78 1.29 7.49 -7.49
N HIS A 79 0.44 6.56 -7.91
CA HIS A 79 -0.68 6.06 -7.12
C HIS A 79 -0.80 4.55 -7.19
N VAL A 80 -1.03 3.92 -6.03
CA VAL A 80 -1.35 2.50 -5.90
C VAL A 80 -2.68 2.34 -5.17
N LEU A 81 -3.50 1.42 -5.65
CA LEU A 81 -4.76 1.06 -4.99
C LEU A 81 -4.54 -0.12 -4.04
N VAL A 82 -4.81 0.08 -2.75
CA VAL A 82 -4.86 -0.99 -1.77
C VAL A 82 -6.30 -1.45 -1.61
N ILE A 83 -6.52 -2.75 -1.82
CA ILE A 83 -7.84 -3.40 -1.84
C ILE A 83 -7.88 -4.43 -0.70
N GLY A 84 -8.86 -4.28 0.20
CA GLY A 84 -9.22 -5.34 1.15
C GLY A 84 -10.50 -6.03 0.68
N SER A 85 -10.38 -7.31 0.36
CA SER A 85 -11.48 -8.18 -0.03
C SER A 85 -12.23 -8.73 1.19
N ASP A 86 -13.54 -8.99 1.05
CA ASP A 86 -14.33 -9.71 2.05
C ASP A 86 -14.13 -11.23 2.08
N ALA A 87 -13.15 -11.75 1.31
CA ALA A 87 -12.70 -13.15 1.34
C ALA A 87 -12.24 -13.57 2.73
N ARG A 88 -12.84 -14.63 3.24
CA ARG A 88 -12.52 -15.23 4.55
C ARG A 88 -11.47 -16.33 4.42
N VAL A 89 -11.07 -16.89 5.56
CA VAL A 89 -10.14 -18.02 5.62
C VAL A 89 -10.65 -19.17 4.74
N GLY A 90 -9.82 -19.58 3.78
CA GLY A 90 -10.14 -20.65 2.82
C GLY A 90 -10.93 -20.22 1.58
N GLU A 91 -11.39 -18.97 1.51
CA GLU A 91 -12.10 -18.45 0.32
C GLU A 91 -11.11 -17.85 -0.69
N PRO A 92 -11.31 -18.06 -2.01
CA PRO A 92 -10.51 -17.39 -3.02
C PRO A 92 -10.84 -15.89 -3.05
N LEU A 93 -9.86 -15.05 -3.39
CA LEU A 93 -10.11 -13.62 -3.66
C LEU A 93 -11.07 -13.42 -4.84
N LYS A 94 -10.94 -14.24 -5.88
CA LYS A 94 -11.77 -14.13 -7.09
C LYS A 94 -13.25 -14.31 -6.76
N GLY A 95 -14.09 -13.40 -7.24
CA GLY A 95 -15.55 -13.45 -7.05
C GLY A 95 -16.04 -12.81 -5.74
N THR A 96 -15.13 -12.31 -4.89
CA THR A 96 -15.47 -11.55 -3.67
C THR A 96 -15.53 -10.05 -3.96
N ARG A 97 -15.86 -9.21 -2.97
CA ARG A 97 -15.98 -7.76 -3.14
C ARG A 97 -14.80 -7.02 -2.51
N GLY A 98 -14.37 -5.93 -3.13
CA GLY A 98 -13.36 -5.02 -2.61
C GLY A 98 -13.96 -4.05 -1.60
N ASP A 99 -14.15 -4.48 -0.35
CA ASP A 99 -14.84 -3.71 0.70
C ASP A 99 -13.98 -2.63 1.37
N THR A 100 -12.67 -2.68 1.17
CA THR A 100 -11.71 -1.64 1.55
C THR A 100 -11.03 -1.13 0.29
N LEU A 101 -11.10 0.17 0.04
CA LEU A 101 -10.48 0.82 -1.11
C LEU A 101 -9.71 2.04 -0.60
N GLN A 102 -8.38 1.95 -0.63
CA GLN A 102 -7.49 3.03 -0.19
C GLN A 102 -6.57 3.38 -1.35
N LEU A 103 -6.70 4.59 -1.86
CA LEU A 103 -5.80 5.12 -2.88
C LEU A 103 -4.63 5.80 -2.17
N VAL A 104 -3.43 5.27 -2.40
CA VAL A 104 -2.21 5.75 -1.78
C VAL A 104 -1.40 6.47 -2.85
N GLY A 105 -0.95 7.69 -2.55
CA GLY A 105 -0.23 8.55 -3.48
C GLY A 105 1.11 9.02 -2.90
N ILE A 106 2.10 9.20 -3.76
CA ILE A 106 3.38 9.86 -3.46
C ILE A 106 3.71 10.87 -4.54
N ASP A 107 4.30 12.01 -4.19
CA ASP A 107 4.71 13.06 -5.14
C ASP A 107 6.18 12.90 -5.60
N THR A 108 6.90 11.90 -5.07
CA THR A 108 8.33 11.59 -5.29
C THR A 108 9.34 12.65 -4.82
N VAL A 109 8.87 13.75 -4.21
CA VAL A 109 9.71 14.80 -3.62
C VAL A 109 9.53 14.95 -2.10
N GLY A 110 8.79 14.02 -1.47
CA GLY A 110 8.67 13.86 -0.02
C GLY A 110 7.24 13.98 0.53
N GLY A 111 6.27 14.30 -0.33
CA GLY A 111 4.85 14.33 0.00
C GLY A 111 4.15 13.02 -0.33
N ALA A 112 3.11 12.70 0.45
CA ALA A 112 2.25 11.54 0.23
C ALA A 112 0.82 11.81 0.71
N GLY A 113 -0.10 10.96 0.29
CA GLY A 113 -1.47 10.97 0.81
C GLY A 113 -2.14 9.61 0.78
N VAL A 114 -3.13 9.45 1.65
CA VAL A 114 -4.03 8.28 1.68
C VAL A 114 -5.46 8.76 1.58
N MET A 115 -6.17 8.29 0.56
CA MET A 115 -7.59 8.57 0.34
C MET A 115 -8.42 7.30 0.42
N GLY A 116 -9.26 7.22 1.45
CA GLY A 116 -10.27 6.18 1.55
C GLY A 116 -11.44 6.45 0.61
N LEU A 117 -11.88 5.42 -0.12
CA LEU A 117 -13.04 5.46 -0.99
C LEU A 117 -14.13 4.55 -0.42
N PRO A 118 -15.34 5.06 -0.13
CA PRO A 118 -16.46 4.23 0.29
C PRO A 118 -16.78 3.16 -0.74
N ARG A 119 -16.90 1.92 -0.29
CA ARG A 119 -17.24 0.76 -1.11
C ARG A 119 -18.59 0.86 -1.83
N ASP A 120 -19.48 1.72 -1.32
CA ASP A 120 -20.84 1.93 -1.82
C ASP A 120 -20.93 3.04 -2.88
N ILE A 121 -19.81 3.63 -3.33
CA ILE A 121 -19.82 4.60 -4.43
C ILE A 121 -20.51 4.00 -5.65
N TRP A 122 -21.44 4.72 -6.26
CA TRP A 122 -22.05 4.31 -7.53
C TRP A 122 -21.08 4.53 -8.68
N ALA A 123 -20.72 3.45 -9.39
CA ALA A 123 -19.69 3.47 -10.42
C ALA A 123 -20.10 2.63 -11.64
N GLU A 124 -19.55 2.99 -12.80
CA GLU A 124 -19.60 2.16 -13.99
C GLU A 124 -18.71 0.92 -13.80
N MET A 125 -19.22 -0.25 -14.21
CA MET A 125 -18.50 -1.51 -14.07
C MET A 125 -17.64 -1.82 -15.31
N PRO A 126 -16.51 -2.54 -15.15
CA PRO A 126 -15.63 -2.88 -16.28
C PRO A 126 -16.28 -3.65 -17.43
N ASN A 127 -17.35 -4.40 -17.14
CA ASN A 127 -18.14 -5.15 -18.12
C ASN A 127 -19.36 -4.38 -18.64
N GLY A 128 -19.46 -3.09 -18.34
CA GLY A 128 -20.61 -2.24 -18.64
C GLY A 128 -21.69 -2.25 -17.55
N GLY A 129 -22.59 -1.27 -17.62
CA GLY A 129 -23.61 -1.06 -16.58
C GLY A 129 -23.05 -0.38 -15.33
N HIS A 130 -23.85 -0.32 -14.26
CA HIS A 130 -23.47 0.36 -13.03
C HIS A 130 -23.76 -0.52 -11.82
N ALA A 131 -22.89 -0.44 -10.82
CA ALA A 131 -23.06 -1.07 -9.52
C ALA A 131 -22.33 -0.25 -8.45
N LYS A 132 -22.39 -0.71 -7.21
CA LYS A 132 -21.47 -0.24 -6.16
C LYS A 132 -20.03 -0.56 -6.56
N ILE A 133 -19.12 0.36 -6.29
CA ILE A 133 -17.74 0.29 -6.77
C ILE A 133 -17.01 -0.98 -6.29
N ASN A 134 -17.37 -1.52 -5.12
CA ASN A 134 -16.79 -2.77 -4.61
C ASN A 134 -17.13 -4.02 -5.42
N ALA A 135 -18.21 -3.98 -6.20
CA ALA A 135 -18.60 -5.07 -7.09
C ALA A 135 -17.62 -5.24 -8.26
N ALA A 136 -16.86 -4.19 -8.60
CA ALA A 136 -15.87 -4.26 -9.67
C ALA A 136 -14.78 -5.33 -9.40
N PHE A 137 -14.44 -5.57 -8.14
CA PHE A 137 -13.54 -6.67 -7.76
C PHE A 137 -14.14 -8.05 -8.07
N ALA A 138 -15.45 -8.23 -7.85
CA ALA A 138 -16.12 -9.50 -8.14
C ALA A 138 -16.14 -9.79 -9.66
N PHE A 139 -16.37 -8.75 -10.47
CA PHE A 139 -16.44 -8.89 -11.93
C PHE A 139 -15.08 -9.01 -12.61
N GLY A 140 -14.08 -8.24 -12.18
CA GLY A 140 -12.81 -8.11 -12.91
C GLY A 140 -11.55 -8.29 -12.06
N GLY A 141 -11.68 -8.79 -10.83
CA GLY A 141 -10.57 -8.88 -9.87
C GLY A 141 -9.96 -7.51 -9.57
N GLY A 142 -8.70 -7.49 -9.14
CA GLY A 142 -8.02 -6.23 -8.81
C GLY A 142 -7.89 -5.28 -10.00
N LYS A 143 -7.74 -5.81 -11.24
CA LYS A 143 -7.72 -4.97 -12.46
C LYS A 143 -9.07 -4.28 -12.70
N GLY A 144 -10.18 -5.00 -12.54
CA GLY A 144 -11.51 -4.41 -12.65
C GLY A 144 -11.77 -3.35 -11.58
N GLN A 145 -11.34 -3.62 -10.34
CA GLN A 145 -11.44 -2.65 -9.25
C GLN A 145 -10.59 -1.39 -9.51
N GLN A 146 -9.36 -1.57 -9.98
CA GLN A 146 -8.48 -0.47 -10.40
C GLN A 146 -9.14 0.38 -11.49
N GLN A 147 -9.72 -0.25 -12.52
CA GLN A 147 -10.43 0.47 -13.59
C GLN A 147 -11.62 1.28 -13.07
N ALA A 148 -12.46 0.69 -12.21
CA ALA A 148 -13.61 1.38 -11.64
C ALA A 148 -13.19 2.59 -10.76
N VAL A 149 -12.14 2.44 -9.96
CA VAL A 149 -11.60 3.55 -9.15
C VAL A 149 -11.02 4.65 -10.04
N THR A 150 -10.28 4.30 -11.09
CA THR A 150 -9.81 5.27 -12.09
C THR A 150 -10.97 5.99 -12.76
N GLY A 151 -12.05 5.30 -13.10
CA GLY A 151 -13.25 5.90 -13.70
C GLY A 151 -13.95 6.92 -12.79
N VAL A 152 -14.04 6.62 -11.49
CA VAL A 152 -14.66 7.53 -10.50
C VAL A 152 -13.77 8.75 -10.18
N THR A 153 -12.47 8.52 -10.03
CA THR A 153 -11.54 9.55 -9.51
C THR A 153 -10.83 10.32 -10.62
N GLY A 154 -10.70 9.74 -11.81
CA GLY A 154 -9.86 10.24 -12.88
C GLY A 154 -8.37 10.30 -12.52
N ILE A 155 -7.92 9.55 -11.50
CA ILE A 155 -6.51 9.47 -11.10
C ILE A 155 -5.88 8.26 -11.80
N PRO A 156 -4.75 8.42 -12.51
CA PRO A 156 -4.00 7.29 -13.05
C PRO A 156 -3.45 6.42 -11.92
N ILE A 157 -3.77 5.14 -11.92
CA ILE A 157 -3.33 4.18 -10.90
C ILE A 157 -2.33 3.24 -11.54
N GLU A 158 -1.13 3.15 -10.96
CA GLU A 158 -0.01 2.35 -11.47
C GLU A 158 -0.28 0.84 -11.33
N GLY A 159 -0.90 0.45 -10.21
CA GLY A 159 -1.30 -0.92 -9.95
C GLY A 159 -2.06 -1.05 -8.64
N TYR A 160 -2.32 -2.28 -8.24
CA TYR A 160 -3.04 -2.58 -7.00
C TYR A 160 -2.32 -3.62 -6.15
N VAL A 161 -2.66 -3.63 -4.87
CA VAL A 161 -2.35 -4.72 -3.92
C VAL A 161 -3.67 -5.13 -3.28
N ALA A 162 -4.10 -6.37 -3.49
CA ALA A 162 -5.35 -6.91 -2.99
C ALA A 162 -5.11 -8.04 -1.99
N VAL A 163 -5.79 -7.98 -0.85
CA VAL A 163 -5.63 -8.94 0.25
C VAL A 163 -6.97 -9.31 0.86
N GLY A 164 -7.12 -10.57 1.26
CA GLY A 164 -8.29 -11.08 1.99
C GLY A 164 -8.04 -11.10 3.50
N PHE A 165 -8.98 -11.59 4.31
CA PHE A 165 -8.84 -11.54 5.77
C PHE A 165 -7.67 -12.38 6.28
N ASP A 166 -7.55 -13.63 5.81
CA ASP A 166 -6.46 -14.54 6.21
C ASP A 166 -5.08 -13.97 5.88
N GLY A 167 -4.94 -13.46 4.65
CA GLY A 167 -3.69 -12.84 4.20
C GLY A 167 -3.34 -11.60 5.00
N PHE A 168 -4.34 -10.77 5.33
CA PHE A 168 -4.12 -9.56 6.12
C PHE A 168 -3.64 -9.88 7.54
N GLU A 169 -4.29 -10.83 8.22
CA GLU A 169 -3.89 -11.24 9.57
C GLU A 169 -2.45 -11.77 9.57
N LYS A 170 -2.11 -12.67 8.63
CA LYS A 170 -0.76 -13.23 8.51
C LYS A 170 0.31 -12.19 8.19
N ILE A 171 0.03 -11.24 7.29
CA ILE A 171 0.96 -10.13 7.00
C ILE A 171 1.26 -9.34 8.28
N VAL A 172 0.22 -9.00 9.04
CA VAL A 172 0.37 -8.23 10.28
C VAL A 172 1.14 -9.03 11.34
N ASP A 173 0.80 -10.29 11.55
CA ASP A 173 1.44 -11.14 12.56
C ASP A 173 2.90 -11.44 12.21
N GLU A 174 3.21 -11.74 10.95
CA GLU A 174 4.59 -11.95 10.48
C GLU A 174 5.43 -10.68 10.51
N ALA A 175 4.81 -9.50 10.39
CA ALA A 175 5.49 -8.25 10.66
C ALA A 175 5.73 -8.02 12.16
N GLY A 176 5.13 -8.80 13.07
CA GLY A 176 5.20 -8.59 14.52
C GLY A 176 4.18 -7.58 15.03
N GLY A 177 3.00 -7.49 14.40
CA GLY A 177 1.89 -6.61 14.75
C GLY A 177 2.01 -5.19 14.19
N ILE A 178 0.95 -4.38 14.34
CA ILE A 178 0.90 -2.98 13.88
C ILE A 178 0.83 -2.01 15.07
N PRO A 179 1.80 -1.09 15.22
CA PRO A 179 1.74 -0.06 16.25
C PRO A 179 0.69 1.00 15.89
N ILE A 180 -0.24 1.26 16.80
CA ILE A 180 -1.29 2.27 16.60
C ILE A 180 -1.65 2.95 17.92
N THR A 181 -2.09 4.20 17.85
CA THR A 181 -2.71 4.90 18.99
C THR A 181 -4.21 4.97 18.75
N VAL A 182 -4.98 4.23 19.57
CA VAL A 182 -6.43 4.19 19.47
C VAL A 182 -7.02 5.32 20.33
N PRO A 183 -7.72 6.32 19.74
CA PRO A 183 -8.16 7.50 20.49
C PRO A 183 -9.21 7.17 21.56
N LYS A 184 -10.08 6.19 21.27
CA LYS A 184 -11.15 5.74 22.15
C LYS A 184 -11.31 4.25 22.01
N ALA A 185 -11.49 3.58 23.14
CA ALA A 185 -11.74 2.15 23.15
C ALA A 185 -12.97 1.82 22.30
N LEU A 186 -12.88 0.73 21.54
CA LEU A 186 -13.91 0.30 20.62
C LEU A 186 -14.06 -1.21 20.65
N ARG A 187 -15.25 -1.68 20.29
CA ARG A 187 -15.48 -3.12 20.13
C ARG A 187 -14.99 -3.53 18.75
N GLY A 188 -13.93 -4.32 18.70
CA GLY A 188 -13.41 -4.84 17.44
C GLY A 188 -14.42 -5.78 16.78
N ALA A 189 -14.56 -5.65 15.46
CA ALA A 189 -15.40 -6.55 14.70
C ALA A 189 -14.82 -7.98 14.65
N GLY A 190 -15.65 -8.98 14.33
CA GLY A 190 -15.18 -10.36 14.20
C GLY A 190 -14.94 -11.10 15.53
N GLY A 191 -15.34 -10.53 16.66
CA GLY A 191 -15.28 -11.22 17.95
C GLY A 191 -13.97 -11.04 18.72
N VAL A 192 -13.10 -10.13 18.31
CA VAL A 192 -11.79 -9.88 18.94
C VAL A 192 -11.86 -9.10 20.27
N GLY A 193 -13.07 -8.83 20.77
CA GLY A 193 -13.28 -8.14 22.04
C GLY A 193 -13.12 -6.63 21.96
N ILE A 194 -12.69 -6.02 23.07
CA ILE A 194 -12.45 -4.57 23.17
C ILE A 194 -11.01 -4.29 22.78
N ILE A 195 -10.82 -3.37 21.84
CA ILE A 195 -9.54 -2.74 21.55
C ILE A 195 -9.47 -1.49 22.42
N GLY A 196 -8.54 -1.47 23.37
CA GLY A 196 -8.40 -0.40 24.37
C GLY A 196 -8.00 0.94 23.75
N ALA A 197 -8.20 2.04 24.47
CA ALA A 197 -7.64 3.33 24.10
C ALA A 197 -6.13 3.38 24.42
N GLY A 198 -5.39 4.23 23.69
CA GLY A 198 -3.96 4.44 23.90
C GLY A 198 -3.07 3.76 22.86
N ALA A 199 -1.75 3.96 23.03
CA ALA A 199 -0.72 3.35 22.19
C ALA A 199 -0.62 1.85 22.48
N GLN A 200 -0.67 1.03 21.44
CA GLN A 200 -0.57 -0.42 21.53
C GLN A 200 -0.06 -1.02 20.21
N VAL A 201 0.30 -2.29 20.23
CA VAL A 201 0.60 -3.08 19.02
C VAL A 201 -0.54 -4.05 18.81
N LEU A 202 -1.27 -3.90 17.70
CA LEU A 202 -2.35 -4.80 17.34
C LEU A 202 -1.81 -6.06 16.67
N THR A 203 -2.27 -7.23 17.11
CA THR A 203 -2.12 -8.49 16.37
C THR A 203 -2.93 -8.45 15.07
N GLY A 204 -2.73 -9.41 14.18
CA GLY A 204 -3.46 -9.55 12.92
C GLY A 204 -4.97 -9.54 13.13
N ALA A 205 -5.45 -10.37 14.05
CA ALA A 205 -6.87 -10.42 14.39
C ALA A 205 -7.38 -9.07 14.93
N GLN A 206 -6.65 -8.43 15.84
CA GLN A 206 -7.05 -7.12 16.39
C GLN A 206 -7.05 -6.03 15.32
N ALA A 207 -6.04 -5.98 14.46
CA ALA A 207 -5.95 -5.05 13.34
C ALA A 207 -7.10 -5.27 12.34
N LEU A 208 -7.47 -6.53 12.07
CA LEU A 208 -8.60 -6.85 11.19
C LEU A 208 -9.92 -6.40 11.85
N GLY A 209 -10.08 -6.65 13.15
CA GLY A 209 -11.22 -6.19 13.92
C GLY A 209 -11.35 -4.66 13.94
N TYR A 210 -10.23 -3.95 14.06
CA TYR A 210 -10.15 -2.49 13.97
C TYR A 210 -10.54 -1.96 12.58
N ALA A 211 -10.05 -2.59 11.51
CA ALA A 211 -10.32 -2.23 10.11
C ALA A 211 -11.76 -2.52 9.67
N ARG A 212 -12.47 -3.40 10.38
CA ARG A 212 -13.83 -3.84 10.06
C ARG A 212 -14.91 -3.15 10.91
N GLU A 213 -14.54 -2.49 12.01
CA GLU A 213 -15.50 -1.85 12.90
C GLU A 213 -16.14 -0.61 12.23
N ARG A 214 -17.47 -0.53 12.31
CA ARG A 214 -18.27 0.58 11.74
C ARG A 214 -19.57 0.85 12.49
N LYS A 215 -20.02 -0.06 13.35
CA LYS A 215 -21.33 0.01 14.01
C LYS A 215 -21.33 0.98 15.18
N THR A 216 -20.21 1.07 15.90
CA THR A 216 -20.06 1.95 17.07
C THR A 216 -19.34 3.25 16.73
N LEU A 217 -18.93 3.45 15.47
CA LEU A 217 -18.29 4.67 15.01
C LEU A 217 -19.35 5.74 14.69
N PRO A 218 -19.13 7.00 15.11
CA PRO A 218 -20.14 8.07 14.98
C PRO A 218 -20.52 8.37 13.52
N ASP A 219 -19.60 8.13 12.59
CA ASP A 219 -19.80 8.33 11.15
C ASP A 219 -19.65 7.03 10.33
N GLY A 220 -19.87 5.90 10.99
CA GLY A 220 -20.08 4.61 10.35
C GLY A 220 -18.96 4.18 9.41
N ASP A 221 -19.32 3.97 8.14
CA ASP A 221 -18.41 3.47 7.10
C ASP A 221 -17.26 4.44 6.80
N PHE A 222 -17.48 5.75 6.95
CA PHE A 222 -16.42 6.75 6.78
C PHE A 222 -15.37 6.64 7.89
N GLY A 223 -15.80 6.39 9.14
CA GLY A 223 -14.91 6.09 10.25
C GLY A 223 -14.11 4.81 10.02
N ARG A 224 -14.76 3.75 9.53
CA ARG A 224 -14.08 2.50 9.15
C ARG A 224 -13.02 2.74 8.08
N SER A 225 -13.34 3.54 7.06
CA SER A 225 -12.41 3.88 5.99
C SER A 225 -11.20 4.67 6.51
N ARG A 226 -11.37 5.55 7.51
CA ARG A 226 -10.25 6.20 8.19
C ARG A 226 -9.36 5.21 8.93
N HIS A 227 -9.95 4.29 9.70
CA HIS A 227 -9.18 3.25 10.40
C HIS A 227 -8.31 2.43 9.45
N GLN A 228 -8.83 2.10 8.26
CA GLN A 228 -8.07 1.38 7.23
C GLN A 228 -6.88 2.19 6.71
N GLY A 229 -7.08 3.49 6.48
CA GLY A 229 -5.98 4.40 6.11
C GLY A 229 -4.93 4.56 7.22
N ASP A 230 -5.37 4.59 8.49
CA ASP A 230 -4.47 4.66 9.65
C ASP A 230 -3.59 3.41 9.76
N LEU A 231 -4.13 2.22 9.48
CA LEU A 231 -3.36 0.98 9.46
C LEU A 231 -2.31 0.96 8.34
N ILE A 232 -2.63 1.48 7.16
CA ILE A 232 -1.66 1.63 6.06
C ILE A 232 -0.53 2.57 6.46
N LEU A 233 -0.86 3.72 7.06
CA LEU A 233 0.14 4.68 7.52
C LEU A 233 1.00 4.10 8.65
N ALA A 234 0.38 3.40 9.61
CA ALA A 234 1.09 2.73 10.70
C ALA A 234 2.08 1.68 10.18
N ALA A 235 1.68 0.86 9.20
CA ALA A 235 2.57 -0.10 8.55
C ALA A 235 3.74 0.59 7.83
N ALA A 236 3.48 1.69 7.11
CA ALA A 236 4.53 2.47 6.45
C ALA A 236 5.51 3.11 7.44
N ILE A 237 5.01 3.66 8.56
CA ILE A 237 5.84 4.22 9.63
C ILE A 237 6.71 3.14 10.26
N LYS A 238 6.13 1.96 10.54
CA LYS A 238 6.87 0.82 11.08
C LYS A 238 8.03 0.42 10.16
N ALA A 239 7.75 0.17 8.89
CA ALA A 239 8.79 -0.19 7.90
C ALA A 239 9.86 0.92 7.75
N ARG A 240 9.47 2.19 7.90
CA ARG A 240 10.41 3.32 7.92
C ARG A 240 11.35 3.27 9.13
N LEU A 241 10.83 2.97 10.32
CA LEU A 241 11.62 2.87 11.56
C LEU A 241 12.56 1.66 11.56
N GLU A 242 12.18 0.58 10.90
CA GLU A 242 13.03 -0.61 10.70
C GLU A 242 14.13 -0.40 9.65
N GLY A 243 14.11 0.72 8.92
CA GLY A 243 15.08 1.05 7.89
C GLY A 243 14.76 0.45 6.52
N VAL A 244 15.37 1.00 5.46
CA VAL A 244 15.09 0.58 4.07
C VAL A 244 15.50 -0.87 3.79
N SER A 245 16.49 -1.39 4.52
CA SER A 245 16.90 -2.80 4.44
C SER A 245 15.79 -3.79 4.82
N SER A 246 14.77 -3.36 5.58
CA SER A 246 13.61 -4.21 5.89
C SER A 246 12.66 -4.42 4.70
N VAL A 247 12.70 -3.55 3.68
CA VAL A 247 11.74 -3.54 2.56
C VAL A 247 11.66 -4.88 1.83
N PRO A 248 12.77 -5.56 1.46
CA PRO A 248 12.70 -6.86 0.80
C PRO A 248 11.97 -7.92 1.62
N ALA A 249 12.16 -7.95 2.94
CA ALA A 249 11.47 -8.89 3.83
C ALA A 249 9.96 -8.60 3.86
N HIS A 250 9.57 -7.33 4.01
CA HIS A 250 8.16 -6.92 3.97
C HIS A 250 7.48 -7.25 2.63
N LEU A 251 8.17 -7.00 1.52
CA LEU A 251 7.66 -7.36 0.18
C LEU A 251 7.49 -8.87 0.04
N THR A 252 8.41 -9.66 0.60
CA THR A 252 8.31 -11.13 0.62
C THR A 252 7.06 -11.58 1.38
N THR A 253 6.82 -11.01 2.56
CA THR A 253 5.64 -11.28 3.37
C THR A 253 4.35 -10.91 2.63
N VAL A 254 4.24 -9.69 2.12
CA VAL A 254 3.06 -9.24 1.35
C VAL A 254 2.85 -10.12 0.11
N SER A 255 3.92 -10.46 -0.60
CA SER A 255 3.88 -11.27 -1.83
C SER A 255 3.27 -12.67 -1.62
N ARG A 256 3.41 -13.26 -0.43
CA ARG A 256 2.82 -14.57 -0.11
C ARG A 256 1.29 -14.55 -0.09
N TYR A 257 0.72 -13.39 0.27
CA TYR A 257 -0.69 -13.28 0.64
C TYR A 257 -1.50 -12.32 -0.24
N ALA A 258 -0.84 -11.50 -1.05
CA ALA A 258 -1.49 -10.51 -1.89
C ALA A 258 -1.60 -10.91 -3.37
N ASP A 259 -2.73 -10.55 -3.99
CA ASP A 259 -2.89 -10.46 -5.45
C ASP A 259 -2.50 -9.06 -5.93
N THR A 260 -1.78 -8.96 -7.03
CA THR A 260 -1.20 -7.69 -7.50
C THR A 260 -0.78 -7.77 -8.96
N ASN A 261 -0.82 -6.63 -9.65
CA ASN A 261 -0.23 -6.44 -10.98
C ASN A 261 1.02 -5.56 -10.98
N LEU A 262 1.55 -5.17 -9.80
CA LEU A 262 2.80 -4.42 -9.72
C LEU A 262 3.97 -5.34 -10.07
N THR A 263 4.87 -4.87 -10.93
CA THR A 263 6.15 -5.55 -11.15
C THR A 263 7.04 -5.46 -9.91
N ALA A 264 8.05 -6.32 -9.81
CA ALA A 264 9.03 -6.25 -8.72
C ALA A 264 9.69 -4.88 -8.60
N ALA A 265 10.01 -4.25 -9.74
CA ALA A 265 10.60 -2.91 -9.78
C ALA A 265 9.63 -1.84 -9.25
N GLN A 266 8.35 -1.91 -9.65
CA GLN A 266 7.33 -0.98 -9.18
C GLN A 266 7.10 -1.13 -7.68
N ALA A 267 6.90 -2.36 -7.19
CA ALA A 267 6.69 -2.64 -5.77
C ALA A 267 7.88 -2.19 -4.91
N LEU A 268 9.11 -2.51 -5.33
CA LEU A 268 10.33 -2.14 -4.61
C LEU A 268 10.53 -0.63 -4.55
N THR A 269 10.39 0.08 -5.68
CA THR A 269 10.53 1.53 -5.71
C THR A 269 9.42 2.24 -4.93
N TRP A 270 8.19 1.73 -4.97
CA TRP A 270 7.08 2.28 -4.18
C TRP A 270 7.31 2.13 -2.67
N ALA A 271 7.67 0.92 -2.23
CA ALA A 271 7.91 0.64 -0.83
C ALA A 271 9.08 1.47 -0.29
N ALA A 272 10.19 1.54 -1.04
CA ALA A 272 11.35 2.35 -0.67
C ALA A 272 11.08 3.86 -0.71
N ALA A 273 10.15 4.34 -1.54
CA ALA A 273 9.83 5.77 -1.61
C ALA A 273 9.24 6.31 -0.30
N PHE A 274 8.53 5.47 0.46
CA PHE A 274 8.02 5.87 1.77
C PHE A 274 9.11 6.24 2.78
N HIS A 275 10.32 5.71 2.67
CA HIS A 275 11.44 6.13 3.52
C HIS A 275 11.85 7.59 3.29
N LYS A 276 11.53 8.15 2.11
CA LYS A 276 11.74 9.57 1.77
C LYS A 276 10.53 10.45 2.07
N VAL A 277 9.38 9.87 2.41
CA VAL A 277 8.20 10.60 2.84
C VAL A 277 8.36 11.00 4.31
N ASP A 278 7.98 12.24 4.62
CA ASP A 278 7.83 12.68 6.01
C ASP A 278 6.49 12.17 6.55
N PRO A 279 6.49 11.21 7.50
CA PRO A 279 5.25 10.59 7.97
C PRO A 279 4.30 11.58 8.67
N THR A 280 4.81 12.71 9.17
CA THR A 280 3.99 13.75 9.80
C THR A 280 3.26 14.63 8.79
N LYS A 281 3.65 14.55 7.51
CA LYS A 281 3.08 15.33 6.40
C LYS A 281 2.21 14.50 5.46
N VAL A 282 1.90 13.25 5.83
CA VAL A 282 1.02 12.40 5.02
C VAL A 282 -0.42 12.88 5.19
N GLY A 283 -0.95 13.50 4.12
CA GLY A 283 -2.34 13.92 4.09
C GLY A 283 -3.29 12.73 4.11
N ARG A 284 -4.37 12.80 4.88
CA ARG A 284 -5.36 11.72 4.99
C ARG A 284 -6.75 12.28 4.75
N THR A 285 -7.54 11.59 3.93
CA THR A 285 -8.93 11.95 3.73
C THR A 285 -9.78 10.72 3.40
N VAL A 286 -11.09 10.85 3.55
CA VAL A 286 -12.05 9.87 3.05
C VAL A 286 -13.00 10.60 2.12
N ALA A 287 -13.19 10.08 0.92
CA ALA A 287 -14.16 10.60 -0.01
C ALA A 287 -15.56 10.45 0.60
N THR A 288 -16.25 11.56 0.80
CA THR A 288 -17.62 11.60 1.31
C THR A 288 -18.60 11.90 0.19
N GLY A 289 -19.88 11.65 0.44
CA GLY A 289 -20.93 11.82 -0.55
C GLY A 289 -22.32 11.79 0.06
N GLY A 290 -23.30 12.18 -0.75
CA GLY A 290 -24.71 12.01 -0.40
C GLY A 290 -25.13 10.55 -0.58
N PHE A 291 -26.10 10.12 0.21
CA PHE A 291 -26.74 8.81 0.03
C PHE A 291 -27.81 8.90 -1.05
N GLY A 292 -27.87 7.88 -1.90
CA GLY A 292 -28.90 7.71 -2.92
C GLY A 292 -29.39 6.26 -2.98
N TRP A 293 -30.30 6.01 -3.91
CA TRP A 293 -30.84 4.68 -4.18
C TRP A 293 -30.64 4.34 -5.66
N SER A 294 -30.10 3.15 -5.93
CA SER A 294 -30.05 2.60 -7.29
C SER A 294 -31.45 2.15 -7.73
N LYS A 295 -31.62 1.86 -9.03
CA LYS A 295 -32.90 1.39 -9.59
C LYS A 295 -33.44 0.12 -8.93
N ASP A 296 -32.54 -0.75 -8.49
CA ASP A 296 -32.81 -1.99 -7.74
C ASP A 296 -32.82 -1.79 -6.21
N ARG A 297 -32.96 -0.53 -5.74
CA ARG A 297 -33.13 -0.15 -4.32
C ARG A 297 -31.94 -0.47 -3.42
N GLN A 298 -30.72 -0.49 -3.95
CA GLN A 298 -29.53 -0.50 -3.11
C GLN A 298 -29.18 0.92 -2.64
N SER A 299 -28.77 1.06 -1.38
CA SER A 299 -28.20 2.32 -0.89
C SER A 299 -26.82 2.55 -1.48
N ILE A 300 -26.60 3.70 -2.11
CA ILE A 300 -25.37 4.06 -2.83
C ILE A 300 -24.82 5.39 -2.31
N VAL A 301 -23.54 5.63 -2.57
CA VAL A 301 -22.88 6.91 -2.30
C VAL A 301 -22.61 7.63 -3.61
N ILE A 302 -23.01 8.89 -3.70
CA ILE A 302 -22.65 9.78 -4.80
C ILE A 302 -21.61 10.76 -4.26
N PRO A 303 -20.35 10.74 -4.76
CA PRO A 303 -19.31 11.63 -4.26
C PRO A 303 -19.75 13.09 -4.25
N SER A 304 -19.40 13.83 -3.19
CA SER A 304 -19.69 15.25 -3.06
C SER A 304 -18.83 16.09 -4.03
N ALA A 305 -19.18 17.37 -4.21
CA ALA A 305 -18.32 18.31 -4.93
C ALA A 305 -16.94 18.45 -4.27
N GLN A 306 -16.89 18.41 -2.93
CA GLN A 306 -15.65 18.43 -2.16
C GLN A 306 -14.77 17.20 -2.46
N SER A 307 -15.36 16.00 -2.51
CA SER A 307 -14.64 14.77 -2.85
C SER A 307 -14.14 14.79 -4.29
N ARG A 308 -14.93 15.27 -5.24
CA ARG A 308 -14.47 15.47 -6.64
C ARG A 308 -13.29 16.44 -6.71
N ALA A 309 -13.33 17.54 -5.97
CA ALA A 309 -12.20 18.46 -5.89
C ALA A 309 -10.97 17.83 -5.21
N ALA A 310 -11.17 16.96 -4.21
CA ALA A 310 -10.10 16.20 -3.57
C ALA A 310 -9.44 15.22 -4.55
N PHE A 311 -10.22 14.55 -5.42
CA PHE A 311 -9.66 13.68 -6.48
C PHE A 311 -8.72 14.46 -7.40
N VAL A 312 -9.12 15.66 -7.83
CA VAL A 312 -8.29 16.51 -8.69
C VAL A 312 -6.99 16.91 -7.99
N ARG A 313 -7.04 17.36 -6.73
CA ARG A 313 -5.83 17.71 -5.96
C ARG A 313 -4.92 16.50 -5.78
N PHE A 314 -5.50 15.33 -5.51
CA PHE A 314 -4.73 14.14 -5.20
C PHE A 314 -3.97 13.57 -6.41
N ARG A 315 -4.25 14.02 -7.63
CA ARG A 315 -3.39 13.73 -8.81
C ARG A 315 -1.93 14.16 -8.62
N SER A 316 -1.67 15.10 -7.72
CA SER A 316 -0.31 15.50 -7.35
C SER A 316 0.43 14.48 -6.47
N GLY A 317 -0.23 13.41 -6.01
CA GLY A 317 0.35 12.41 -5.10
C GLY A 317 0.26 12.80 -3.62
N ARG A 318 -0.21 14.02 -3.32
CA ARG A 318 -0.37 14.55 -1.96
C ARG A 318 -1.77 15.12 -1.73
N LEU A 319 -2.16 15.19 -0.45
CA LEU A 319 -3.45 15.71 0.01
C LEU A 319 -3.28 16.93 0.90
#